data_AF-A0AA41SCM9-F1
#
_entry.id   AF-A0AA41SCM9-F1
#
_cell.length_a   1.000
_cell.length_b   1.000
_cell.length_c   1.000
_cell.angle_alpha   90.00
_cell.angle_beta   90.00
_cell.angle_gamma   90.00
#
_symmetry.space_group_name_H-M   'P 1'
#
loop_
_entity.id
_entity.type
_entity.pdbx_description
1 polymer ?
#
loop_
_entity_poly.entity_id
_entity_poly.type
_entity_poly.pdbx_seq_one_letter_code
_entity_poly.pdbx_strand_id
1 'polypeptide(L)'
;MLRNATWTLSNFCRGKPQPPFEQTRPALPALERLIHSTDEEVLTDACWALSYLSDGTNDKIQAVIEANVCPRLVELLMHPSPSVLIPALRTVGNIVTGDDMQTQIIIQHQSLPCLLNLLTNNHKKSIKKEACWTISNITAGNKDQIQ
;
A
#
# COMPACT_ATOMS: atom_id res chain seq x y z
N MET A 1 22.33 -2.38 9.31
CA MET A 1 22.55 -2.11 7.88
C MET A 1 21.25 -2.11 7.09
N LEU A 2 20.39 -3.13 7.23
CA LEU A 2 19.13 -3.23 6.48
C LEU A 2 18.20 -2.02 6.68
N ARG A 3 17.97 -1.59 7.94
CA ARG A 3 17.17 -0.39 8.28
C ARG A 3 17.60 0.86 7.49
N ASN A 4 18.89 1.21 7.56
CA ASN A 4 19.43 2.37 6.84
C ASN A 4 19.25 2.24 5.32
N ALA A 5 19.44 1.05 4.76
CA ALA A 5 19.25 0.82 3.32
C ALA A 5 17.78 1.01 2.92
N THR A 6 16.84 0.46 3.68
CA THR A 6 15.40 0.63 3.44
C THR A 6 14.97 2.08 3.59
N TRP A 7 15.47 2.76 4.62
CA TRP A 7 15.21 4.18 4.85
C TRP A 7 15.73 5.05 3.68
N THR A 8 16.96 4.80 3.22
CA THR A 8 17.51 5.47 2.04
C THR A 8 16.68 5.20 0.78
N LEU A 9 16.23 3.95 0.59
CA LEU A 9 15.40 3.56 -0.55
C LEU A 9 14.03 4.29 -0.53
N SER A 10 13.43 4.43 0.66
CA SER A 10 12.21 5.21 0.86
C SER A 10 12.41 6.68 0.46
N ASN A 11 13.53 7.28 0.86
CA ASN A 11 13.86 8.64 0.46
C ASN A 11 14.09 8.81 -1.05
N PHE A 12 14.67 7.82 -1.74
CA PHE A 12 14.79 7.84 -3.21
C PHE A 12 13.44 7.83 -3.93
N CYS A 13 12.40 7.26 -3.32
CA CYS A 13 11.05 7.22 -3.87
C CYS A 13 10.22 8.47 -3.50
N ARG A 14 10.68 9.25 -2.53
CA ARG A 14 9.92 10.35 -1.91
C ARG A 14 10.11 11.68 -2.64
N GLY A 15 9.04 12.48 -2.69
CA GLY A 15 9.09 13.88 -3.11
C GLY A 15 7.99 14.29 -4.07
N LYS A 16 7.78 15.60 -4.17
CA LYS A 16 6.95 16.23 -5.21
C LYS A 16 7.78 17.40 -5.80
N PRO A 17 8.02 17.44 -7.13
CA PRO A 17 7.64 16.44 -8.14
C PRO A 17 8.24 15.05 -7.84
N GLN A 18 7.52 14.00 -8.23
CA GLN A 18 7.98 12.62 -8.02
C GLN A 18 9.24 12.33 -8.85
N PRO A 19 10.15 11.48 -8.36
CA PRO A 19 11.26 11.00 -9.16
C PRO A 19 10.75 10.27 -10.42
N PRO A 20 11.51 10.28 -11.53
CA PRO A 20 11.15 9.53 -12.72
C PRO A 20 10.99 8.04 -12.39
N PHE A 21 9.84 7.46 -12.77
CA PHE A 21 9.49 6.11 -12.35
C PHE A 21 10.51 5.06 -12.81
N GLU A 22 11.08 5.20 -14.01
CA GLU A 22 12.11 4.29 -14.52
C GLU A 22 13.38 4.24 -13.63
N GLN A 23 13.67 5.30 -12.87
CA GLN A 23 14.81 5.31 -11.95
C GLN A 23 14.52 4.60 -10.63
N THR A 24 13.25 4.59 -10.20
CA THR A 24 12.84 3.99 -8.92
C THR A 24 12.21 2.61 -9.08
N ARG A 25 11.73 2.25 -10.28
CA ARG A 25 11.18 0.93 -10.62
C ARG A 25 12.09 -0.25 -10.22
N PRO A 26 13.44 -0.17 -10.36
CA PRO A 26 14.33 -1.24 -9.90
C PRO A 26 14.30 -1.50 -8.39
N ALA A 27 13.71 -0.61 -7.58
CA ALA A 27 13.52 -0.82 -6.15
C ALA A 27 12.44 -1.86 -5.84
N LEU A 28 11.46 -2.07 -6.73
CA LEU A 28 10.28 -2.90 -6.46
C LEU A 28 10.62 -4.34 -6.02
N PRO A 29 11.54 -5.07 -6.68
CA PRO A 29 11.90 -6.42 -6.22
C PRO A 29 12.57 -6.42 -4.85
N ALA A 30 13.28 -5.36 -4.48
CA ALA A 30 13.86 -5.25 -3.14
C ALA A 30 12.77 -4.94 -2.10
N LEU A 31 11.85 -4.03 -2.42
CA LEU A 31 10.74 -3.66 -1.54
C LEU A 31 9.80 -4.84 -1.27
N GLU A 32 9.53 -5.68 -2.27
CA GLU A 32 8.79 -6.94 -2.11
C GLU A 32 9.40 -7.84 -1.03
N ARG A 33 10.72 -8.02 -1.03
CA ARG A 33 11.39 -8.81 0.02
C ARG A 33 11.37 -8.11 1.38
N LEU A 34 11.50 -6.78 1.40
CA LEU A 34 11.60 -6.00 2.64
C LEU A 34 10.29 -5.96 3.43
N ILE A 35 9.12 -6.00 2.77
CA ILE A 35 7.82 -6.05 3.45
C ILE A 35 7.53 -7.38 4.16
N HIS A 36 8.37 -8.40 3.94
CA HIS A 36 8.34 -9.67 4.67
C HIS A 36 9.25 -9.68 5.91
N SER A 37 9.94 -8.57 6.19
CA SER A 37 10.73 -8.40 7.42
C SER A 37 9.87 -8.48 8.68
N THR A 38 10.45 -8.92 9.79
CA THR A 38 9.84 -8.83 11.13
C THR A 38 10.22 -7.53 11.87
N ASP A 39 11.11 -6.73 11.29
CA ASP A 39 11.59 -5.48 11.86
C ASP A 39 10.64 -4.32 11.51
N GLU A 40 10.03 -3.69 12.52
CA GLU A 40 9.02 -2.63 12.32
C GLU A 40 9.57 -1.40 11.60
N GLU A 41 10.84 -1.04 11.78
CA GLU A 41 11.45 0.11 11.09
C GLU A 41 11.60 -0.20 9.60
N VAL A 42 12.09 -1.41 9.28
CA VAL A 42 12.16 -1.88 7.89
C VAL A 42 10.76 -1.93 7.24
N LEU A 43 9.76 -2.47 7.94
CA LEU A 43 8.39 -2.52 7.43
C LEU A 43 7.83 -1.12 7.18
N THR A 44 8.04 -0.21 8.11
CA THR A 44 7.57 1.18 8.02
C THR A 44 8.15 1.86 6.78
N ASP A 45 9.47 1.81 6.61
CA ASP A 45 10.14 2.49 5.49
C ASP A 45 9.84 1.81 4.14
N ALA A 46 9.76 0.48 4.10
CA ALA A 46 9.40 -0.26 2.89
C ALA A 46 7.97 0.07 2.43
N CYS A 47 7.02 0.12 3.37
CA CYS A 47 5.64 0.50 3.06
C CYS A 47 5.55 1.97 2.62
N TRP A 48 6.33 2.88 3.20
CA TRP A 48 6.38 4.27 2.73
C TRP A 48 6.90 4.36 1.30
N ALA A 49 7.99 3.65 0.99
CA ALA A 49 8.52 3.59 -0.37
C ALA A 49 7.45 3.11 -1.37
N LEU A 50 6.76 2.01 -1.07
CA LEU A 50 5.68 1.49 -1.91
C LEU A 50 4.52 2.48 -2.06
N SER A 51 4.16 3.19 -0.99
CA SER A 51 3.10 4.21 -1.03
C SER A 51 3.45 5.38 -1.96
N TYR A 52 4.73 5.73 -2.09
CA TYR A 52 5.18 6.76 -3.02
C TYR A 52 5.20 6.25 -4.46
N LEU A 53 5.57 4.99 -4.67
CA LEU A 53 5.60 4.36 -5.99
C LEU A 53 4.20 4.09 -6.55
N SER A 54 3.20 3.83 -5.69
CA SER A 54 1.81 3.59 -6.10
C SER A 54 0.98 4.87 -6.27
N ASP A 55 1.47 6.03 -5.82
CA ASP A 55 0.81 7.32 -6.01
C ASP A 55 1.01 7.82 -7.45
N GLY A 56 0.10 7.51 -8.37
CA GLY A 56 0.19 8.01 -9.74
C GLY A 56 -0.74 7.32 -10.73
N THR A 57 -0.27 7.20 -11.98
CA THR A 57 -1.02 6.60 -13.08
C THR A 57 -1.21 5.09 -12.91
N ASN A 58 -2.19 4.52 -13.62
CA ASN A 58 -2.44 3.08 -13.62
C ASN A 58 -1.21 2.26 -14.01
N ASP A 59 -0.30 2.76 -14.86
CA ASP A 59 0.95 2.08 -15.20
C ASP A 59 1.88 1.88 -13.99
N LYS A 60 1.95 2.89 -13.11
CA LYS A 60 2.75 2.78 -11.87
C LYS A 60 2.11 1.78 -10.90
N ILE A 61 0.78 1.87 -10.75
CA ILE A 61 -0.01 0.94 -9.94
C ILE A 61 0.21 -0.49 -10.44
N GLN A 62 0.15 -0.70 -11.77
CA GLN A 62 0.36 -1.98 -12.41
C GLN A 62 1.74 -2.56 -12.10
N ALA A 63 2.80 -1.75 -12.21
CA ALA A 63 4.15 -2.19 -11.86
C ALA A 63 4.29 -2.56 -10.37
N VAL A 64 3.60 -1.87 -9.46
CA VAL A 64 3.56 -2.24 -8.03
C VAL A 64 2.81 -3.57 -7.84
N ILE A 65 1.68 -3.77 -8.51
CA ILE A 65 0.93 -5.04 -8.47
C ILE A 65 1.79 -6.21 -8.98
N GLU A 66 2.47 -6.03 -10.11
CA GLU A 66 3.35 -7.03 -10.74
C GLU A 66 4.57 -7.38 -9.87
N ALA A 67 4.93 -6.51 -8.93
CA ALA A 67 5.94 -6.80 -7.91
C ALA A 67 5.42 -7.72 -6.79
N ASN A 68 4.17 -8.23 -6.86
CA ASN A 68 3.58 -9.20 -5.93
C ASN A 68 3.52 -8.74 -4.46
N VAL A 69 3.37 -7.43 -4.23
CA VAL A 69 3.30 -6.87 -2.86
C VAL A 69 1.91 -6.91 -2.24
N CYS A 70 0.85 -7.06 -3.06
CA CYS A 70 -0.55 -6.95 -2.62
C CYS A 70 -0.95 -7.88 -1.47
N PRO A 71 -0.66 -9.20 -1.49
CA PRO A 71 -1.05 -10.09 -0.40
C PRO A 71 -0.49 -9.61 0.94
N ARG A 72 0.82 -9.31 0.96
CA ARG A 72 1.51 -8.89 2.16
C ARG A 72 1.08 -7.51 2.64
N LEU A 73 0.81 -6.56 1.74
CA LEU A 73 0.26 -5.25 2.12
C LEU A 73 -1.10 -5.37 2.80
N VAL A 74 -1.97 -6.29 2.35
CA VAL A 74 -3.26 -6.53 3.00
C VAL A 74 -3.09 -7.13 4.39
N GLU A 75 -2.17 -8.08 4.58
CA GLU A 75 -1.84 -8.62 5.91
C GLU A 75 -1.35 -7.51 6.87
N LEU A 76 -0.53 -6.58 6.37
CA LEU A 76 -0.01 -5.47 7.16
C LEU A 76 -1.08 -4.45 7.59
N LEU A 77 -2.30 -4.50 7.02
CA LEU A 77 -3.45 -3.73 7.53
C LEU A 77 -3.89 -4.19 8.93
N MET A 78 -3.48 -5.38 9.36
CA MET A 78 -3.74 -5.93 10.69
C MET A 78 -2.53 -5.78 11.63
N HIS A 79 -1.46 -5.10 11.18
CA HIS A 79 -0.27 -4.89 12.00
C HIS A 79 -0.61 -4.01 13.23
N PRO A 80 -0.17 -4.38 14.45
CA PRO A 80 -0.54 -3.66 15.67
C PRO A 80 0.07 -2.25 15.74
N SER A 81 1.24 -2.07 15.12
CA SER A 81 1.96 -0.79 15.13
C SER A 81 1.41 0.17 14.07
N PRO A 82 0.89 1.35 14.46
CA PRO A 82 0.38 2.34 13.51
C PRO A 82 1.43 2.85 12.52
N SER A 83 2.72 2.80 12.85
CA SER A 83 3.80 3.21 11.95
C SER A 83 3.87 2.35 10.68
N VAL A 84 3.53 1.06 10.79
CA VAL A 84 3.46 0.11 9.66
C VAL A 84 2.08 0.16 8.99
N LEU A 85 1.01 0.18 9.79
CA LEU A 85 -0.36 0.19 9.30
C LEU A 85 -0.65 1.37 8.37
N ILE A 86 -0.25 2.58 8.75
CA ILE A 86 -0.58 3.80 7.99
C ILE A 86 -0.03 3.77 6.55
N PRO A 87 1.27 3.52 6.32
CA PRO A 87 1.79 3.44 4.95
C PRO A 87 1.31 2.21 4.19
N ALA A 88 1.05 1.08 4.86
CA ALA A 88 0.42 -0.09 4.22
C ALA A 88 -0.98 0.26 3.69
N LEU A 89 -1.82 0.87 4.55
CA LEU A 89 -3.16 1.34 4.19
C LEU A 89 -3.11 2.39 3.07
N ARG A 90 -2.16 3.33 3.12
CA ARG A 90 -1.97 4.30 2.03
C ARG A 90 -1.65 3.61 0.71
N THR A 91 -0.76 2.62 0.73
CA THR A 91 -0.39 1.88 -0.48
C THR A 91 -1.58 1.13 -1.06
N VAL A 92 -2.36 0.44 -0.22
CA VAL A 92 -3.61 -0.24 -0.62
C VAL A 92 -4.61 0.76 -1.19
N GLY A 93 -4.80 1.89 -0.51
CA GLY A 93 -5.70 2.97 -0.94
C GLY A 93 -5.32 3.56 -2.31
N ASN A 94 -4.03 3.74 -2.57
CA ASN A 94 -3.53 4.18 -3.89
C ASN A 94 -3.74 3.12 -4.97
N ILE A 95 -3.60 1.83 -4.66
CA ILE A 95 -3.81 0.77 -5.66
C ILE A 95 -5.28 0.75 -6.12
N VAL A 96 -6.22 0.91 -5.20
CA VAL A 96 -7.66 0.91 -5.52
C VAL A 96 -8.15 2.21 -6.18
N THR A 97 -7.29 3.22 -6.40
CA THR A 97 -7.62 4.33 -7.31
C THR A 97 -7.40 3.98 -8.78
N GLY A 98 -6.80 2.81 -9.06
CA GLY A 98 -6.62 2.27 -10.40
C GLY A 98 -7.94 1.85 -11.04
N ASP A 99 -7.85 1.08 -12.12
CA ASP A 99 -9.04 0.51 -12.78
C ASP A 99 -9.67 -0.65 -11.98
N ASP A 100 -10.81 -1.14 -12.47
CA ASP A 100 -11.54 -2.24 -11.87
C ASP A 100 -10.68 -3.52 -11.71
N MET A 101 -9.81 -3.82 -12.68
CA MET A 101 -8.96 -5.01 -12.62
C MET A 101 -7.89 -4.88 -11.54
N GLN A 102 -7.27 -3.72 -11.45
CA GLN A 102 -6.29 -3.40 -10.39
C GLN A 102 -6.93 -3.42 -9.00
N THR A 103 -8.14 -2.87 -8.88
CA THR A 103 -8.94 -2.90 -7.66
C THR A 103 -9.31 -4.33 -7.27
N GLN A 104 -9.66 -5.18 -8.25
CA GLN A 104 -10.03 -6.57 -8.00
C GLN A 104 -8.91 -7.36 -7.33
N ILE A 105 -7.65 -7.09 -7.67
CA ILE A 105 -6.50 -7.75 -7.04
C ILE A 105 -6.49 -7.50 -5.53
N ILE A 106 -6.76 -6.28 -5.07
CA ILE A 106 -6.82 -5.97 -3.63
C ILE A 106 -8.00 -6.67 -2.95
N ILE A 107 -9.15 -6.77 -3.61
CA ILE A 107 -10.34 -7.46 -3.09
C ILE A 107 -10.06 -8.96 -2.92
N GLN A 108 -9.43 -9.60 -3.91
CA GLN A 108 -9.12 -11.04 -3.90
C GLN A 108 -8.27 -11.46 -2.69
N HIS A 109 -7.42 -10.57 -2.17
CA HIS A 109 -6.58 -10.80 -1.00
C HIS A 109 -7.28 -10.55 0.35
N GLN A 110 -8.62 -10.52 0.39
CA GLN A 110 -9.41 -10.36 1.63
C GLN A 110 -9.21 -9.00 2.33
N SER A 111 -9.06 -7.92 1.56
CA SER A 111 -8.90 -6.57 2.11
C SER A 111 -10.15 -6.01 2.80
N LEU A 112 -11.36 -6.37 2.34
CA LEU A 112 -12.61 -5.84 2.89
C LEU A 112 -12.82 -6.16 4.38
N PRO A 113 -12.63 -7.41 4.86
CA PRO A 113 -12.61 -7.71 6.30
C PRO A 113 -11.60 -6.89 7.09
N CYS A 114 -10.38 -6.70 6.56
CA CYS A 114 -9.36 -5.89 7.21
C CYS A 114 -9.78 -4.42 7.33
N LEU A 115 -10.31 -3.84 6.26
CA LEU A 115 -10.80 -2.46 6.25
C LEU A 115 -11.98 -2.27 7.21
N LEU A 116 -12.91 -3.23 7.28
CA LEU A 116 -14.00 -3.23 8.25
C LEU A 116 -13.47 -3.23 9.69
N ASN A 117 -12.46 -4.06 9.98
CA ASN A 117 -11.81 -4.13 11.28
C ASN A 117 -11.19 -2.79 11.70
N LEU A 118 -10.62 -2.03 10.76
CA LEU A 118 -10.08 -0.69 11.02
C LEU A 118 -11.17 0.33 11.38
N LEU A 119 -12.38 0.16 10.85
CA LEU A 119 -13.52 1.04 11.13
C LEU A 119 -14.21 0.72 12.45
N THR A 120 -14.35 -0.56 12.79
CA THR A 120 -15.09 -1.01 13.98
C THR A 120 -14.28 -0.88 15.26
N ASN A 121 -12.96 -1.07 15.21
CA ASN A 121 -12.09 -0.97 16.39
C ASN A 121 -11.68 0.46 16.74
N ASN A 122 -11.02 0.61 17.89
CA ASN A 122 -10.55 1.88 18.41
C ASN A 122 -9.25 2.36 17.73
N HIS A 123 -9.35 2.75 16.46
CA HIS A 123 -8.27 3.42 15.73
C HIS A 123 -8.45 4.95 15.68
N LYS A 124 -7.34 5.67 15.49
CA LYS A 124 -7.33 7.12 15.29
C LYS A 124 -8.25 7.52 14.14
N LYS A 125 -8.90 8.68 14.25
CA LYS A 125 -9.79 9.25 13.21
C LYS A 125 -9.12 9.30 11.83
N SER A 126 -7.82 9.57 11.76
CA SER A 126 -7.06 9.60 10.51
C SER A 126 -7.02 8.24 9.81
N ILE A 127 -6.84 7.14 10.55
CA ILE A 127 -6.84 5.77 9.99
C ILE A 127 -8.24 5.43 9.47
N LYS A 128 -9.28 5.69 10.27
CA LYS A 128 -10.66 5.45 9.83
C LYS A 128 -11.02 6.24 8.58
N LYS A 129 -10.59 7.51 8.51
CA LYS A 129 -10.77 8.35 7.32
C LYS A 129 -10.11 7.73 6.08
N GLU A 130 -8.89 7.25 6.19
CA GLU A 130 -8.17 6.60 5.07
C GLU A 130 -8.80 5.25 4.69
N ALA A 131 -9.30 4.47 5.66
CA ALA A 131 -10.04 3.25 5.40
C ALA A 131 -11.36 3.54 4.66
N CYS A 132 -12.14 4.55 5.09
CA CYS A 132 -13.34 4.98 4.37
C CYS A 132 -13.01 5.46 2.95
N TRP A 133 -11.92 6.22 2.78
CA TRP A 133 -11.48 6.65 1.45
C TRP A 133 -11.14 5.46 0.54
N THR A 134 -10.40 4.47 1.07
CA THR A 134 -10.08 3.23 0.36
C THR A 134 -11.36 2.49 -0.06
N ILE A 135 -12.31 2.32 0.86
CA ILE A 135 -13.61 1.69 0.56
C ILE A 135 -14.38 2.48 -0.50
N SER A 136 -14.36 3.82 -0.45
CA SER A 136 -15.08 4.65 -1.42
C SER A 136 -14.59 4.44 -2.85
N ASN A 137 -13.28 4.25 -3.04
CA ASN A 137 -12.70 3.93 -4.34
C ASN A 137 -13.08 2.50 -4.79
N ILE A 138 -13.08 1.52 -3.88
CA ILE A 138 -13.56 0.16 -4.19
C ILE A 138 -15.03 0.20 -4.65
N THR A 139 -15.88 0.96 -3.96
CA THR A 139 -17.30 1.08 -4.31
C THR A 139 -17.57 1.94 -5.55
N ALA A 140 -16.55 2.61 -6.09
CA ALA A 140 -16.64 3.32 -7.36
C ALA A 140 -16.42 2.40 -8.58
N GLY A 141 -16.00 1.15 -8.34
CA GLY A 141 -15.85 0.12 -9.37
C GLY A 141 -17.18 -0.49 -9.83
N ASN A 142 -17.12 -1.70 -10.39
CA ASN A 142 -18.28 -2.35 -10.99
C ASN A 142 -19.20 -3.05 -9.98
N LYS A 143 -20.37 -3.51 -10.46
CA LYS A 143 -21.40 -4.15 -9.61
C LYS A 143 -20.90 -5.40 -8.89
N ASP A 144 -20.03 -6.18 -9.52
CA ASP A 144 -19.50 -7.42 -8.95
C ASP A 144 -18.54 -7.13 -7.78
N GLN A 145 -18.01 -5.91 -7.68
CA GLN A 145 -17.16 -5.46 -6.57
C GLN A 145 -17.95 -4.90 -5.39
N ILE A 146 -19.22 -4.53 -5.61
CA ILE A 146 -20.07 -3.86 -4.63
C ILE A 146 -21.04 -4.84 -3.94
N GLN A 147 -21.42 -5.92 -4.63
CA GLN A 147 -22.48 -6.88 -4.23
C GLN A 147 -21.90 -8.23 -3.79
#